data_AF-D1YI90-F1
#
_entry.id   AF-D1YI90-F1
#
_cell.length_a   1.000
_cell.length_b   1.000
_cell.length_c   1.000
_cell.angle_alpha   90.00
_cell.angle_beta   90.00
_cell.angle_gamma   90.00
#
_symmetry.space_group_name_H-M   'P 1'
#
loop_
_entity.id
_entity.type
_entity.pdbx_description
1 polymer ?
#
loop_
_entity_poly.entity_id
_entity_poly.type
_entity_poly.pdbx_seq_one_letter_code
_entity_poly.pdbx_strand_id
1 'polypeptide(L)'
;MEKTNQEKEDYIYYKLPDTREGWVLANARLIDMHFNSTNPENKKKLVLDISDIRPYGAKIHGFGGTASGPMPLIEMLFDINQILNERAGQKLTAVDATDICNLIGKTVVAGNVRRSAELALGSSNNQDFITMKQDKKKLYHHRWASNNSVAINSEFDNYQPIADSILHNGEPGVVNLELSRNYGRIKDGYQAGIDGEVEGTNPCGEISLANGEPCNLFEVFPFIAQKQGWDLKEAFKLAARYTKRVTFSPYDWEVSRKIINKNRRIGVSMSGIQDWILSTFGHRVVTGFKTATDSETGKEIKDPVYDPEIIKTVDGLYQAVVDADKDYSQELNCNTSIKHTTVKPSGTVAKLAGVSEGMHFHYSGYLIQRIRFQETDPLLPALKDCGYRTEPDIYTPHTICVEFPIKAANADSDNFASAGTVSIAEQFATQAFLQTYWSDNAVSCTITFQNDESDQIAPLLHQYRYAIKSTSLLPYYGGSLKQAPKEPISKEKYEKADNHITDNVEIVFEQTNEDQKGLELVDQSDCDNGACPIK
;
A
#
# COMPACT_ATOMS: atom_id res chain seq x y z
N MET A 1 30.80 -47.18 37.88
CA MET A 1 29.66 -47.40 36.96
C MET A 1 28.46 -46.63 37.51
N GLU A 2 28.41 -45.32 37.28
CA GLU A 2 27.15 -44.58 37.29
C GLU A 2 26.72 -44.50 35.83
N LYS A 3 25.67 -45.24 35.50
CA LYS A 3 25.06 -45.21 34.17
C LYS A 3 24.37 -43.86 34.04
N THR A 4 24.94 -42.98 33.22
CA THR A 4 24.25 -41.85 32.61
C THR A 4 23.11 -42.39 31.75
N ASN A 5 21.93 -42.56 32.35
CA ASN A 5 20.67 -42.62 31.61
C ASN A 5 20.38 -41.20 31.12
N GLN A 6 21.01 -40.78 30.02
CA GLN A 6 20.38 -39.78 29.16
C GLN A 6 19.21 -40.49 28.48
N GLU A 7 18.07 -40.57 29.16
CA GLU A 7 16.80 -40.72 28.46
C GLU A 7 16.77 -39.58 27.44
N LYS A 8 16.74 -39.92 26.14
CA LYS A 8 16.58 -38.92 25.09
C LYS A 8 15.31 -38.16 25.42
N GLU A 9 15.45 -36.92 25.85
CA GLU A 9 14.33 -36.05 26.16
C GLU A 9 13.37 -36.04 24.95
N ASP A 10 12.13 -36.46 25.19
CA ASP A 10 11.06 -36.59 24.20
C ASP A 10 10.48 -35.23 23.77
N TYR A 11 11.26 -34.16 23.94
CA TYR A 11 10.89 -32.81 23.56
C TYR A 11 12.04 -32.11 22.82
N ILE A 12 11.68 -31.07 22.09
CA ILE A 12 12.60 -30.05 21.56
C ILE A 12 12.44 -28.83 22.46
N TYR A 13 13.55 -28.32 22.98
CA TYR A 13 13.58 -27.09 23.76
C TYR A 13 14.26 -25.97 22.96
N TYR A 14 13.66 -24.79 22.99
CA TYR A 14 14.27 -23.58 22.42
C TYR A 14 14.01 -22.40 23.35
N LYS A 15 15.08 -21.80 23.86
CA LYS A 15 15.03 -20.53 24.59
C LYS A 15 15.13 -19.39 23.60
N LEU A 16 14.11 -18.55 23.55
CA LEU A 16 14.01 -17.46 22.59
C LEU A 16 14.92 -16.30 23.02
N PRO A 17 15.87 -15.85 22.18
CA PRO A 17 16.54 -14.58 22.42
C PRO A 17 15.58 -13.42 22.17
N ASP A 18 15.70 -12.34 22.94
CA ASP A 18 14.91 -11.10 22.84
C ASP A 18 15.27 -10.27 21.59
N THR A 19 14.96 -10.83 20.43
CA THR A 19 15.35 -10.34 19.11
C THR A 19 14.25 -10.65 18.10
N ARG A 20 14.23 -9.91 16.99
CA ARG A 20 13.35 -10.17 15.84
C ARG A 20 13.51 -11.62 15.35
N GLU A 21 14.74 -12.08 15.24
CA GLU A 21 15.11 -13.42 14.75
C GLU A 21 14.62 -14.51 15.72
N GLY A 22 14.66 -14.27 17.04
CA GLY A 22 14.15 -15.21 18.04
C GLY A 22 12.67 -15.51 17.86
N TRP A 23 11.85 -14.48 17.58
CA TRP A 23 10.42 -14.64 17.30
C TRP A 23 10.20 -15.44 16.00
N VAL A 24 10.94 -15.12 14.94
CA VAL A 24 10.86 -15.82 13.65
C VAL A 24 11.22 -17.31 13.80
N LEU A 25 12.33 -17.62 14.46
CA LEU A 25 12.79 -19.00 14.64
C LEU A 25 11.88 -19.83 15.54
N ALA A 26 11.23 -19.21 16.53
CA ALA A 26 10.23 -19.90 17.36
C ALA A 26 9.03 -20.37 16.54
N ASN A 27 8.48 -19.48 15.70
CA ASN A 27 7.38 -19.82 14.80
C ASN A 27 7.80 -20.85 13.74
N ALA A 28 8.99 -20.70 13.14
CA ALA A 28 9.52 -21.66 12.17
C ALA A 28 9.63 -23.07 12.78
N ARG A 29 10.20 -23.20 13.99
CA ARG A 29 10.30 -24.48 14.71
C ARG A 29 8.93 -25.10 14.96
N LEU A 30 7.95 -24.30 15.38
CA LEU A 30 6.58 -24.78 15.58
C LEU A 30 6.01 -25.37 14.29
N ILE A 31 6.09 -24.63 13.18
CA ILE A 31 5.57 -25.07 11.88
C ILE A 31 6.31 -26.31 11.39
N ASP A 32 7.64 -26.28 11.38
CA ASP A 32 8.49 -27.34 10.83
C ASP A 32 8.30 -28.68 11.55
N MET A 33 8.03 -28.68 12.86
CA MET A 33 7.78 -29.91 13.61
C MET A 33 6.53 -30.69 13.17
N HIS A 34 5.62 -30.06 12.42
CA HIS A 34 4.44 -30.72 11.86
C HIS A 34 4.73 -31.51 10.57
N PHE A 35 5.92 -31.37 9.98
CA PHE A 35 6.28 -32.01 8.71
C PHE A 35 7.45 -33.00 8.88
N ASN A 36 7.30 -34.22 8.35
CA ASN A 36 8.33 -35.26 8.48
C ASN A 36 9.66 -34.88 7.81
N SER A 37 9.62 -34.05 6.76
CA SER A 37 10.82 -33.60 6.04
C SER A 37 11.77 -32.76 6.92
N THR A 38 11.23 -32.08 7.91
CA THR A 38 11.95 -31.20 8.84
C THR A 38 11.93 -31.73 10.28
N ASN A 39 11.21 -32.83 10.55
CA ASN A 39 11.17 -33.54 11.82
C ASN A 39 11.39 -35.06 11.66
N PRO A 40 12.60 -35.50 11.24
CA PRO A 40 12.88 -36.91 10.99
C PRO A 40 12.86 -37.79 12.26
N GLU A 41 13.07 -37.18 13.43
CA GLU A 41 12.98 -37.87 14.73
C GLU A 41 11.54 -38.01 15.24
N ASN A 42 10.56 -37.45 14.53
CA ASN A 42 9.13 -37.49 14.85
C ASN A 42 8.82 -37.01 16.29
N LYS A 43 9.58 -36.05 16.80
CA LYS A 43 9.34 -35.46 18.12
C LYS A 43 8.02 -34.69 18.12
N LYS A 44 7.17 -34.91 19.14
CA LYS A 44 5.82 -34.31 19.22
C LYS A 44 5.67 -33.24 20.30
N LYS A 45 6.70 -33.02 21.12
CA LYS A 45 6.67 -32.01 22.18
C LYS A 45 7.68 -30.90 21.86
N LEU A 46 7.20 -29.67 21.84
CA LEU A 46 8.01 -28.46 21.68
C LEU A 46 7.84 -27.59 22.92
N VAL A 47 8.95 -27.17 23.51
CA VAL A 47 9.00 -26.22 24.62
C VAL A 47 9.69 -24.96 24.14
N LEU A 48 8.93 -23.86 24.07
CA LEU A 48 9.42 -22.54 23.74
C LEU A 48 9.53 -21.71 25.02
N ASP A 49 10.75 -21.43 25.45
CA ASP A 49 11.01 -20.62 26.64
C ASP A 49 11.15 -19.15 26.24
N ILE A 50 10.15 -18.37 26.64
CA ILE A 50 9.98 -16.95 26.31
C ILE A 50 10.47 -16.02 27.43
N SER A 51 11.12 -16.56 28.47
CA SER A 51 11.44 -15.81 29.70
C SER A 51 12.34 -14.60 29.47
N ASP A 52 13.13 -14.60 28.38
CA ASP A 52 14.04 -13.51 28.05
C ASP A 52 13.36 -12.38 27.25
N ILE A 53 12.13 -12.58 26.74
CA ILE A 53 11.43 -11.57 25.92
C ILE A 53 11.05 -10.35 26.76
N ARG A 54 11.41 -9.16 26.29
CA ARG A 54 11.18 -7.90 27.00
C ARG A 54 9.67 -7.66 27.26
N PRO A 55 9.31 -6.98 28.37
CA PRO A 55 7.92 -6.70 28.73
C PRO A 55 7.28 -5.62 27.85
N TYR A 56 5.96 -5.50 27.93
CA TYR A 56 5.19 -4.41 27.32
C TYR A 56 5.71 -3.04 27.76
N GLY A 57 5.78 -2.09 26.83
CA GLY A 57 6.24 -0.72 27.10
C GLY A 57 7.77 -0.55 27.06
N ALA A 58 8.54 -1.63 26.94
CA ALA A 58 9.99 -1.53 26.77
C ALA A 58 10.36 -0.86 25.42
N LYS A 59 11.50 -0.16 25.36
CA LYS A 59 11.95 0.50 24.12
C LYS A 59 12.30 -0.52 23.03
N ILE A 60 12.10 -0.15 21.77
CA ILE A 60 12.52 -0.89 20.58
C ILE A 60 13.37 0.02 19.68
N HIS A 61 14.40 -0.54 19.05
CA HIS A 61 15.27 0.22 18.15
C HIS A 61 14.70 0.24 16.72
N GLY A 62 14.86 1.35 16.00
CA GLY A 62 14.40 1.51 14.62
C GLY A 62 12.91 1.84 14.46
N PHE A 63 12.19 2.06 15.56
CA PHE A 63 10.77 2.42 15.57
C PHE A 63 10.48 3.43 16.68
N GLY A 64 9.53 4.34 16.46
CA GLY A 64 9.09 5.33 17.45
C GLY A 64 8.16 4.79 18.56
N GLY A 65 7.75 3.52 18.49
CA GLY A 65 6.85 2.90 19.47
C GLY A 65 7.55 2.10 20.59
N THR A 66 6.78 1.26 21.28
CA THR A 66 7.25 0.39 22.38
C THR A 66 6.98 -1.09 22.10
N ALA A 67 7.69 -1.99 22.79
CA ALA A 67 7.47 -3.43 22.71
C ALA A 67 6.07 -3.82 23.20
N SER A 68 5.51 -4.87 22.61
CA SER A 68 4.20 -5.44 22.98
C SER A 68 4.25 -6.39 24.18
N GLY A 69 5.45 -6.79 24.62
CA GLY A 69 5.59 -7.94 25.52
C GLY A 69 5.44 -9.28 24.80
N PRO A 70 5.59 -10.42 25.50
CA PRO A 70 5.54 -11.74 24.88
C PRO A 70 4.12 -12.22 24.55
N MET A 71 3.06 -11.62 25.14
CA MET A 71 1.71 -12.17 25.07
C MET A 71 1.18 -12.38 23.64
N PRO A 72 1.32 -11.41 22.71
CA PRO A 72 0.86 -11.62 21.34
C PRO A 72 1.57 -12.78 20.63
N LEU A 73 2.86 -12.98 20.90
CA LEU A 73 3.61 -14.12 20.36
C LEU A 73 3.06 -15.46 20.89
N ILE A 74 2.73 -15.52 22.18
CA ILE A 74 2.17 -16.72 22.81
C ILE A 74 0.84 -17.08 22.14
N GLU A 75 -0.08 -16.11 22.02
CA GLU A 75 -1.39 -16.29 21.38
C GLU A 75 -1.23 -16.79 19.94
N MET A 76 -0.35 -16.15 19.16
CA MET A 76 -0.04 -16.53 17.78
C MET A 76 0.40 -17.99 17.66
N LEU A 77 1.35 -18.41 18.52
CA LEU A 77 1.89 -19.76 18.49
C LEU A 77 0.83 -20.80 18.83
N PHE A 78 -0.06 -20.51 19.79
CA PHE A 78 -1.18 -21.40 20.10
C PHE A 78 -2.19 -21.50 18.95
N ASP A 79 -2.58 -20.37 18.36
CA ASP A 79 -3.57 -20.34 17.28
C ASP A 79 -3.04 -21.03 16.02
N ILE A 80 -1.78 -20.79 15.65
CA ILE A 80 -1.12 -21.47 14.52
C ILE A 80 -1.02 -22.98 14.79
N ASN A 81 -0.60 -23.37 15.99
CA ASN A 81 -0.52 -24.78 16.38
C ASN A 81 -1.90 -25.45 16.30
N GLN A 82 -2.97 -24.76 16.67
CA GLN A 82 -4.33 -25.29 16.55
C GLN A 82 -4.69 -25.57 15.08
N ILE A 83 -4.46 -24.62 14.17
CA ILE A 83 -4.72 -24.79 12.73
C ILE A 83 -3.97 -26.02 12.19
N LEU A 84 -2.68 -26.14 12.51
CA LEU A 84 -1.86 -27.25 12.02
C LEU A 84 -2.30 -28.61 12.61
N ASN A 85 -2.68 -28.65 13.89
CA ASN A 85 -3.19 -29.88 14.52
C ASN A 85 -4.55 -30.32 14.00
N GLU A 86 -5.47 -29.38 13.72
CA GLU A 86 -6.77 -29.68 13.10
C GLU A 86 -6.62 -30.30 11.70
N ARG A 87 -5.48 -30.05 11.03
CA ARG A 87 -5.11 -30.61 9.74
C ARG A 87 -4.11 -31.76 9.83
N ALA A 88 -3.85 -32.30 11.02
CA ALA A 88 -2.94 -33.43 11.18
C ALA A 88 -3.39 -34.64 10.33
N GLY A 89 -2.47 -35.15 9.51
CA GLY A 89 -2.76 -36.23 8.55
C GLY A 89 -3.50 -35.80 7.27
N GLN A 90 -3.77 -34.50 7.11
CA GLN A 90 -4.41 -33.90 5.93
C GLN A 90 -3.48 -32.88 5.25
N LYS A 91 -3.93 -32.32 4.13
CA LYS A 91 -3.26 -31.20 3.46
C LYS A 91 -3.85 -29.87 3.96
N LEU A 92 -2.99 -28.85 4.07
CA LEU A 92 -3.45 -27.48 4.30
C LEU A 92 -4.18 -26.93 3.06
N THR A 93 -5.21 -26.13 3.30
CA THR A 93 -5.95 -25.38 2.29
C THR A 93 -5.44 -23.95 2.15
N ALA A 94 -5.90 -23.22 1.12
CA ALA A 94 -5.60 -21.80 0.98
C ALA A 94 -6.08 -20.97 2.19
N VAL A 95 -7.22 -21.35 2.78
CA VAL A 95 -7.76 -20.69 3.98
C VAL A 95 -6.87 -20.94 5.18
N ASP A 96 -6.37 -22.17 5.39
CA ASP A 96 -5.49 -22.47 6.52
C ASP A 96 -4.16 -21.71 6.40
N ALA A 97 -3.57 -21.67 5.20
CA ALA A 97 -2.34 -20.92 4.94
C ALA A 97 -2.54 -19.41 5.14
N THR A 98 -3.66 -18.87 4.68
CA THR A 98 -4.00 -17.46 4.83
C THR A 98 -4.31 -17.11 6.30
N ASP A 99 -4.98 -17.99 7.04
CA ASP A 99 -5.25 -17.81 8.49
C ASP A 99 -3.92 -17.77 9.28
N ILE A 100 -2.93 -18.62 8.94
CA ILE A 100 -1.59 -18.58 9.56
C ILE A 100 -0.90 -17.23 9.31
N CYS A 101 -0.89 -16.73 8.07
CA CYS A 101 -0.31 -15.40 7.77
C CYS A 101 -1.05 -14.28 8.52
N ASN A 102 -2.38 -14.30 8.52
CA ASN A 102 -3.19 -13.31 9.24
C ASN A 102 -2.88 -13.29 10.76
N LEU A 103 -2.65 -14.45 11.37
CA LEU A 103 -2.24 -14.52 12.78
C LEU A 103 -0.85 -13.92 13.02
N ILE A 104 0.08 -14.11 12.08
CA ILE A 104 1.39 -13.44 12.11
C ILE A 104 1.21 -11.92 11.99
N GLY A 105 0.43 -11.44 11.00
CA GLY A 105 0.11 -10.03 10.83
C GLY A 105 -0.52 -9.40 12.07
N LYS A 106 -1.55 -10.05 12.65
CA LYS A 106 -2.19 -9.64 13.93
C LYS A 106 -1.16 -9.44 15.05
N THR A 107 -0.20 -10.35 15.15
CA THR A 107 0.82 -10.36 16.20
C THR A 107 1.79 -9.18 16.05
N VAL A 108 2.18 -8.87 14.81
CA VAL A 108 3.03 -7.72 14.50
C VAL A 108 2.31 -6.40 14.80
N VAL A 109 1.00 -6.32 14.54
CA VAL A 109 0.20 -5.11 14.82
C VAL A 109 0.10 -4.81 16.32
N ALA A 110 0.07 -5.83 17.18
CA ALA A 110 0.04 -5.66 18.62
C ALA A 110 1.25 -4.88 19.19
N GLY A 111 2.33 -4.74 18.41
CA GLY A 111 3.46 -3.82 18.69
C GLY A 111 3.10 -2.33 18.63
N ASN A 112 1.85 -1.96 18.31
CA ASN A 112 1.31 -0.60 18.38
C ASN A 112 1.98 0.47 17.48
N VAL A 113 2.75 0.07 16.45
CA VAL A 113 3.44 1.03 15.57
C VAL A 113 2.86 1.09 14.15
N ARG A 114 2.16 0.04 13.69
CA ARG A 114 1.60 -0.03 12.32
C ARG A 114 0.27 -0.79 12.25
N ARG A 115 -0.58 -0.42 11.29
CA ARG A 115 -1.70 -1.26 10.83
C ARG A 115 -1.16 -2.51 10.11
N SER A 116 -1.95 -3.57 10.02
CA SER A 116 -1.54 -4.76 9.26
C SER A 116 -1.23 -4.40 7.81
N ALA A 117 -0.26 -5.08 7.21
CA ALA A 117 0.35 -4.72 5.93
C ALA A 117 0.36 -5.89 4.94
N GLU A 118 -0.69 -6.72 4.94
CA GLU A 118 -0.72 -7.94 4.14
C GLU A 118 -1.74 -7.85 2.99
N LEU A 119 -1.37 -8.45 1.87
CA LEU A 119 -2.29 -8.82 0.80
C LEU A 119 -2.20 -10.34 0.61
N ALA A 120 -3.35 -11.01 0.68
CA ALA A 120 -3.44 -12.42 0.35
C ALA A 120 -3.90 -12.56 -1.10
N LEU A 121 -3.10 -13.20 -1.95
CA LEU A 121 -3.44 -13.45 -3.35
C LEU A 121 -3.78 -14.92 -3.55
N GLY A 122 -5.05 -15.21 -3.84
CA GLY A 122 -5.55 -16.57 -4.02
C GLY A 122 -6.03 -16.86 -5.44
N SER A 123 -6.36 -18.13 -5.72
CA SER A 123 -6.95 -18.52 -7.00
C SER A 123 -8.38 -18.00 -7.16
N SER A 124 -8.72 -17.48 -8.34
CA SER A 124 -10.05 -16.94 -8.65
C SER A 124 -11.21 -17.95 -8.59
N ASN A 125 -10.91 -19.25 -8.58
CA ASN A 125 -11.89 -20.34 -8.48
C ASN A 125 -12.03 -20.93 -7.06
N ASN A 126 -11.31 -20.41 -6.07
CA ASN A 126 -11.36 -20.92 -4.70
C ASN A 126 -12.38 -20.14 -3.86
N GLN A 127 -13.63 -20.63 -3.82
CA GLN A 127 -14.72 -19.95 -3.13
C GLN A 127 -14.48 -19.83 -1.61
N ASP A 128 -13.86 -20.82 -0.98
CA ASP A 128 -13.54 -20.80 0.45
C ASP A 128 -12.58 -19.64 0.78
N PHE A 129 -11.58 -19.40 -0.08
CA PHE A 129 -10.67 -18.26 0.06
C PHE A 129 -11.39 -16.92 -0.19
N ILE A 130 -12.16 -16.81 -1.28
CA ILE A 130 -12.88 -15.59 -1.66
C ILE A 130 -13.82 -15.14 -0.53
N THR A 131 -14.53 -16.09 0.10
CA THR A 131 -15.54 -15.81 1.11
C THR A 131 -15.01 -15.87 2.55
N MET A 132 -13.71 -16.14 2.76
CA MET A 132 -13.19 -16.36 4.12
C MET A 132 -13.42 -15.19 5.08
N LYS A 133 -13.46 -13.95 4.58
CA LYS A 133 -13.70 -12.75 5.40
C LYS A 133 -15.18 -12.51 5.73
N GLN A 134 -16.09 -13.35 5.22
CA GLN A 134 -17.52 -13.30 5.57
C GLN A 134 -17.83 -13.99 6.92
N ASP A 135 -16.93 -14.85 7.42
CA ASP A 135 -17.00 -15.36 8.79
C ASP A 135 -16.66 -14.24 9.77
N LYS A 136 -17.69 -13.59 10.34
CA LYS A 136 -17.53 -12.48 11.29
C LYS A 136 -16.70 -12.84 12.52
N LYS A 137 -16.78 -14.08 13.01
CA LYS A 137 -16.03 -14.50 14.20
C LYS A 137 -14.54 -14.53 13.89
N LYS A 138 -14.15 -15.18 12.79
CA LYS A 138 -12.75 -15.22 12.36
C LYS A 138 -12.25 -13.87 11.82
N LEU A 139 -13.12 -13.09 11.18
CA LEU A 139 -12.83 -11.73 10.73
C LEU A 139 -12.38 -10.87 11.89
N TYR A 140 -13.19 -10.76 12.96
CA TYR A 140 -12.82 -9.95 14.13
C TYR A 140 -11.64 -10.51 14.91
N HIS A 141 -11.40 -11.82 14.81
CA HIS A 141 -10.27 -12.45 15.47
C HIS A 141 -8.93 -12.16 14.79
N HIS A 142 -8.81 -12.38 13.48
CA HIS A 142 -7.52 -12.31 12.77
C HIS A 142 -7.62 -12.03 11.26
N ARG A 143 -8.70 -12.44 10.56
CA ARG A 143 -8.77 -12.28 9.09
C ARG A 143 -8.89 -10.83 8.60
N TRP A 144 -8.97 -9.86 9.51
CA TRP A 144 -8.82 -8.44 9.20
C TRP A 144 -7.38 -8.04 8.82
N ALA A 145 -6.39 -8.90 9.10
CA ALA A 145 -4.98 -8.57 8.90
C ALA A 145 -4.56 -8.51 7.42
N SER A 146 -5.23 -9.21 6.51
CA SER A 146 -4.97 -9.11 5.07
C SER A 146 -6.13 -8.49 4.31
N ASN A 147 -5.82 -7.75 3.24
CA ASN A 147 -6.77 -7.54 2.15
C ASN A 147 -6.64 -8.67 1.13
N ASN A 148 -7.75 -9.26 0.71
CA ASN A 148 -7.73 -10.43 -0.16
C ASN A 148 -7.94 -10.03 -1.62
N SER A 149 -7.17 -10.63 -2.53
CA SER A 149 -7.30 -10.46 -3.97
C SER A 149 -7.27 -11.82 -4.67
N VAL A 150 -7.84 -11.89 -5.87
CA VAL A 150 -7.79 -13.09 -6.72
C VAL A 150 -6.89 -12.88 -7.93
N ALA A 151 -6.10 -13.90 -8.24
CA ALA A 151 -5.28 -13.95 -9.44
C ALA A 151 -6.13 -14.38 -10.65
N ILE A 152 -6.04 -13.63 -11.74
CA ILE A 152 -6.72 -13.91 -13.01
C ILE A 152 -5.74 -13.87 -14.20
N ASN A 153 -6.24 -14.28 -15.36
CA ASN A 153 -5.67 -14.01 -16.69
C ASN A 153 -6.72 -13.30 -17.55
N SER A 154 -6.36 -12.94 -18.78
CA SER A 154 -7.24 -12.18 -19.67
C SER A 154 -8.37 -13.03 -20.25
N GLU A 155 -8.23 -14.36 -20.25
CA GLU A 155 -9.28 -15.32 -20.62
C GLU A 155 -10.36 -15.48 -19.53
N PHE A 156 -10.13 -14.94 -18.32
CA PHE A 156 -11.11 -14.99 -17.24
C PHE A 156 -12.33 -14.11 -17.59
N ASP A 157 -13.51 -14.73 -17.61
CA ASP A 157 -14.77 -14.11 -18.02
C ASP A 157 -15.84 -14.05 -16.91
N ASN A 158 -15.70 -14.86 -15.86
CA ASN A 158 -16.67 -14.99 -14.78
C ASN A 158 -16.50 -13.92 -13.67
N TYR A 159 -16.64 -12.64 -14.03
CA TYR A 159 -16.47 -11.51 -13.10
C TYR A 159 -17.65 -11.29 -12.14
N GLN A 160 -18.84 -11.85 -12.41
CA GLN A 160 -20.04 -11.57 -11.62
C GLN A 160 -19.90 -11.94 -10.13
N PRO A 161 -19.38 -13.14 -9.75
CA PRO A 161 -19.20 -13.47 -8.33
C PRO A 161 -18.20 -12.58 -7.60
N ILE A 162 -17.19 -12.06 -8.32
CA ILE A 162 -16.24 -11.08 -7.77
C ILE A 162 -16.96 -9.77 -7.50
N ALA A 163 -17.73 -9.28 -8.47
CA ALA A 163 -18.53 -8.07 -8.33
C ALA A 163 -19.51 -8.17 -7.14
N ASP A 164 -20.24 -9.30 -7.02
CA ASP A 164 -21.17 -9.53 -5.92
C ASP A 164 -20.48 -9.51 -4.55
N SER A 165 -19.27 -10.08 -4.45
CA SER A 165 -18.47 -10.04 -3.22
C SER A 165 -17.99 -8.63 -2.88
N ILE A 166 -17.53 -7.87 -3.87
CA ILE A 166 -17.07 -6.47 -3.71
C ILE A 166 -18.15 -5.59 -3.08
N LEU A 167 -19.43 -5.83 -3.38
CA LEU A 167 -20.54 -5.07 -2.78
C LEU A 167 -20.64 -5.24 -1.26
N HIS A 168 -20.16 -6.34 -0.69
CA HIS A 168 -20.27 -6.61 0.73
C HIS A 168 -19.22 -5.88 1.55
N ASN A 169 -17.99 -5.79 1.05
CA ASN A 169 -16.84 -5.30 1.83
C ASN A 169 -15.69 -4.71 1.00
N GLY A 170 -15.82 -4.56 -0.32
CA GLY A 170 -14.76 -4.11 -1.22
C GLY A 170 -13.76 -5.19 -1.62
N GLU A 171 -14.05 -6.47 -1.34
CA GLU A 171 -13.15 -7.60 -1.62
C GLU A 171 -13.85 -8.72 -2.40
N PRO A 172 -13.12 -9.49 -3.22
CA PRO A 172 -11.67 -9.43 -3.41
C PRO A 172 -11.24 -8.35 -4.40
N GLY A 173 -10.00 -7.86 -4.25
CA GLY A 173 -9.30 -7.18 -5.34
C GLY A 173 -8.97 -8.16 -6.48
N VAL A 174 -8.51 -7.64 -7.62
CA VAL A 174 -8.16 -8.45 -8.79
C VAL A 174 -6.73 -8.17 -9.19
N VAL A 175 -5.96 -9.23 -9.49
CA VAL A 175 -4.59 -9.14 -10.00
C VAL A 175 -4.45 -10.00 -11.24
N ASN A 176 -4.19 -9.38 -12.40
CA ASN A 176 -3.91 -10.07 -13.65
C ASN A 176 -2.41 -10.39 -13.77
N LEU A 177 -2.05 -11.63 -13.44
CA LEU A 177 -0.66 -12.09 -13.48
C LEU A 177 -0.15 -12.28 -14.91
N GLU A 178 -1.03 -12.56 -15.86
CA GLU A 178 -0.66 -12.67 -17.27
C GLU A 178 -0.17 -11.32 -17.81
N LEU A 179 -0.95 -10.25 -17.60
CA LEU A 179 -0.54 -8.90 -18.02
C LEU A 179 0.72 -8.44 -17.29
N SER A 180 0.84 -8.76 -16.00
CA SER A 180 2.01 -8.39 -15.20
C SER A 180 3.30 -9.02 -15.73
N ARG A 181 3.25 -10.28 -16.18
CA ARG A 181 4.41 -11.03 -16.70
C ARG A 181 4.79 -10.66 -18.14
N ASN A 182 3.82 -10.24 -18.95
CA ASN A 182 3.99 -10.13 -20.40
C ASN A 182 3.93 -8.70 -20.95
N TYR A 183 3.85 -7.68 -20.09
CA TYR A 183 3.81 -6.29 -20.52
C TYR A 183 4.68 -5.38 -19.65
N GLY A 184 5.38 -4.44 -20.30
CA GLY A 184 5.78 -3.16 -19.72
C GLY A 184 4.55 -2.25 -19.61
N ARG A 185 4.58 -1.09 -20.29
CA ARG A 185 3.37 -0.28 -20.49
C ARG A 185 2.47 -0.94 -21.54
N ILE A 186 1.16 -0.79 -21.45
CA ILE A 186 0.25 -1.42 -22.44
C ILE A 186 0.49 -0.88 -23.86
N LYS A 187 0.85 0.41 -24.01
CA LYS A 187 1.21 1.01 -25.31
C LYS A 187 2.41 0.32 -25.98
N ASP A 188 3.33 -0.24 -25.20
CA ASP A 188 4.55 -0.88 -25.72
C ASP A 188 4.28 -2.29 -26.27
N GLY A 189 3.04 -2.78 -26.15
CA GLY A 189 2.59 -4.04 -26.74
C GLY A 189 2.98 -5.28 -25.93
N TYR A 190 2.57 -6.45 -26.44
CA TYR A 190 2.87 -7.73 -25.81
C TYR A 190 4.37 -8.06 -25.91
N GLN A 191 4.99 -8.34 -24.76
CA GLN A 191 6.41 -8.64 -24.62
C GLN A 191 6.54 -9.91 -23.79
N ALA A 192 6.50 -11.07 -24.46
CA ALA A 192 6.47 -12.39 -23.82
C ALA A 192 7.52 -12.53 -22.71
N GLY A 193 7.06 -12.74 -21.48
CA GLY A 193 7.92 -12.97 -20.33
C GLY A 193 8.88 -11.82 -19.98
N ILE A 194 8.61 -10.58 -20.40
CA ILE A 194 9.42 -9.40 -20.03
C ILE A 194 9.59 -9.24 -18.51
N ASP A 195 8.62 -9.74 -17.74
CA ASP A 195 8.63 -9.80 -16.28
C ASP A 195 8.20 -11.21 -15.80
N GLY A 196 8.71 -12.25 -16.46
CA GLY A 196 8.20 -13.62 -16.36
C GLY A 196 8.26 -14.28 -14.98
N GLU A 197 9.09 -13.76 -14.07
CA GLU A 197 9.22 -14.27 -12.69
C GLU A 197 8.19 -13.68 -11.71
N VAL A 198 7.30 -12.78 -12.17
CA VAL A 198 6.26 -12.21 -11.31
C VAL A 198 5.35 -13.31 -10.78
N GLU A 199 5.14 -13.32 -9.46
CA GLU A 199 4.24 -14.24 -8.77
C GLU A 199 3.09 -13.51 -8.06
N GLY A 200 3.23 -12.20 -7.84
CA GLY A 200 2.21 -11.40 -7.18
C GLY A 200 2.54 -9.91 -7.19
N THR A 201 2.10 -9.24 -6.15
CA THR A 201 2.29 -7.80 -5.96
C THR A 201 2.44 -7.47 -4.48
N ASN A 202 2.93 -6.28 -4.17
CA ASN A 202 2.96 -5.76 -2.82
C ASN A 202 1.53 -5.38 -2.34
N PRO A 203 1.32 -5.10 -1.04
CA PRO A 203 -0.03 -4.89 -0.50
C PRO A 203 -0.86 -3.77 -1.14
N CYS A 204 -0.21 -2.77 -1.75
CA CYS A 204 -0.88 -1.68 -2.43
C CYS A 204 -1.16 -1.99 -3.91
N GLY A 205 -0.58 -3.05 -4.49
CA GLY A 205 -0.89 -3.51 -5.83
C GLY A 205 -0.18 -2.79 -6.98
N GLU A 206 0.77 -1.89 -6.71
CA GLU A 206 1.41 -1.03 -7.72
C GLU A 206 2.68 -1.63 -8.35
N ILE A 207 3.33 -2.61 -7.70
CA ILE A 207 4.54 -3.25 -8.21
C ILE A 207 4.27 -4.72 -8.56
N SER A 208 4.65 -5.12 -9.78
CA SER A 208 4.69 -6.53 -10.17
C SER A 208 5.95 -7.17 -9.58
N LEU A 209 5.82 -8.17 -8.72
CA LEU A 209 6.94 -8.71 -7.94
C LEU A 209 7.13 -10.20 -8.14
N ALA A 210 8.39 -10.60 -8.26
CA ALA A 210 8.83 -11.98 -8.10
C ALA A 210 8.95 -12.36 -6.60
N ASN A 211 9.11 -13.65 -6.32
CA ASN A 211 9.31 -14.12 -4.95
C ASN A 211 10.54 -13.46 -4.29
N GLY A 212 10.36 -12.92 -3.08
CA GLY A 212 11.40 -12.27 -2.30
C GLY A 212 11.86 -10.90 -2.83
N GLU A 213 11.23 -10.36 -3.87
CA GLU A 213 11.55 -9.06 -4.45
C GLU A 213 10.86 -7.91 -3.67
N PRO A 214 11.58 -6.85 -3.25
CA PRO A 214 10.97 -5.71 -2.56
C PRO A 214 10.42 -4.67 -3.55
N CYS A 215 9.46 -3.85 -3.11
CA CYS A 215 9.18 -2.59 -3.78
C CYS A 215 10.30 -1.57 -3.52
N ASN A 216 10.59 -0.71 -4.51
CA ASN A 216 11.63 0.32 -4.43
C ASN A 216 11.11 1.60 -5.09
N LEU A 217 10.59 2.51 -4.27
CA LEU A 217 9.75 3.61 -4.74
C LEU A 217 10.42 4.97 -4.56
N PHE A 218 10.11 5.90 -5.47
CA PHE A 218 10.31 7.33 -5.28
C PHE A 218 9.13 8.08 -5.89
N GLU A 219 8.65 9.11 -5.21
CA GLU A 219 7.43 9.80 -5.60
C GLU A 219 7.74 11.19 -6.13
N VAL A 220 7.28 11.49 -7.34
CA VAL A 220 7.34 12.83 -7.93
C VAL A 220 5.93 13.42 -7.91
N PHE A 221 5.82 14.67 -7.44
CA PHE A 221 4.61 15.48 -7.49
C PHE A 221 4.77 16.53 -8.60
N PRO A 222 4.34 16.27 -9.86
CA PRO A 222 4.69 17.14 -10.98
C PRO A 222 4.17 18.58 -10.81
N PHE A 223 2.97 18.74 -10.25
CA PHE A 223 2.40 20.05 -9.91
C PHE A 223 3.31 20.87 -8.99
N ILE A 224 3.83 20.25 -7.92
CA ILE A 224 4.71 20.92 -6.96
C ILE A 224 6.08 21.18 -7.58
N ALA A 225 6.65 20.21 -8.30
CA ALA A 225 7.94 20.36 -8.97
C ALA A 225 7.94 21.55 -9.96
N GLN A 226 6.89 21.67 -10.79
CA GLN A 226 6.74 22.81 -11.71
C GLN A 226 6.56 24.13 -10.96
N LYS A 227 5.77 24.16 -9.89
CA LYS A 227 5.60 25.35 -9.04
C LYS A 227 6.92 25.81 -8.41
N GLN A 228 7.82 24.86 -8.12
CA GLN A 228 9.17 25.10 -7.62
C GLN A 228 10.19 25.39 -8.76
N GLY A 229 9.74 25.49 -10.01
CA GLY A 229 10.58 25.86 -11.15
C GLY A 229 11.43 24.72 -11.74
N TRP A 230 11.16 23.47 -11.39
CA TRP A 230 11.90 22.33 -11.93
C TRP A 230 11.46 21.97 -13.35
N ASP A 231 12.43 21.59 -14.19
CA ASP A 231 12.15 20.78 -15.37
C ASP A 231 11.72 19.38 -14.93
N LEU A 232 10.55 18.93 -15.39
CA LEU A 232 10.00 17.66 -14.96
C LEU A 232 10.88 16.48 -15.39
N LYS A 233 11.45 16.50 -16.61
CA LYS A 233 12.30 15.39 -17.04
C LYS A 233 13.51 15.25 -16.13
N GLU A 234 14.13 16.36 -15.72
CA GLU A 234 15.23 16.33 -14.76
C GLU A 234 14.80 15.76 -13.40
N ALA A 235 13.66 16.18 -12.85
CA ALA A 235 13.14 15.63 -11.59
C ALA A 235 12.94 14.10 -11.67
N PHE A 236 12.39 13.59 -12.77
CA PHE A 236 12.19 12.16 -13.00
C PHE A 236 13.50 11.39 -13.23
N LYS A 237 14.51 12.00 -13.88
CA LYS A 237 15.85 11.41 -14.03
C LYS A 237 16.54 11.26 -12.68
N LEU A 238 16.44 12.27 -11.81
CA LEU A 238 16.99 12.21 -10.45
C LEU A 238 16.31 11.14 -9.61
N ALA A 239 14.98 11.00 -9.72
CA ALA A 239 14.22 9.93 -9.07
C ALA A 239 14.69 8.52 -9.52
N ALA A 240 14.95 8.34 -10.81
CA ALA A 240 15.49 7.09 -11.35
C ALA A 240 16.86 6.76 -10.74
N ARG A 241 17.78 7.73 -10.71
CA ARG A 241 19.12 7.54 -10.12
C ARG A 241 19.04 7.28 -8.61
N TYR A 242 18.15 7.95 -7.89
CA TYR A 242 17.92 7.72 -6.46
C TYR A 242 17.50 6.27 -6.20
N THR A 243 16.41 5.83 -6.82
CA THR A 243 15.90 4.46 -6.66
C THR A 243 16.92 3.42 -7.11
N LYS A 244 17.71 3.70 -8.16
CA LYS A 244 18.78 2.78 -8.57
C LYS A 244 19.81 2.53 -7.47
N ARG A 245 20.25 3.58 -6.77
CA ARG A 245 21.19 3.45 -5.65
C ARG A 245 20.62 2.65 -4.49
N VAL A 246 19.33 2.77 -4.21
CA VAL A 246 18.65 1.99 -3.15
C VAL A 246 18.83 0.48 -3.37
N THR A 247 18.89 0.01 -4.63
CA THR A 247 19.10 -1.43 -4.92
C THR A 247 20.46 -1.97 -4.45
N PHE A 248 21.39 -1.10 -4.05
CA PHE A 248 22.71 -1.46 -3.51
C PHE A 248 22.77 -1.46 -1.99
N SER A 249 21.66 -1.21 -1.29
CA SER A 249 21.61 -1.34 0.16
C SER A 249 21.81 -2.80 0.61
N PRO A 250 22.17 -3.04 1.88
CA PRO A 250 22.20 -4.39 2.44
C PRO A 250 20.79 -5.04 2.46
N TYR A 251 20.71 -6.32 2.10
CA TYR A 251 19.48 -7.12 2.21
C TYR A 251 19.79 -8.47 2.88
N ASP A 252 19.01 -8.84 3.90
CA ASP A 252 19.24 -10.00 4.76
C ASP A 252 19.06 -11.34 4.01
N TRP A 253 18.00 -11.45 3.21
CA TRP A 253 17.61 -12.70 2.56
C TRP A 253 18.34 -12.92 1.24
N GLU A 254 18.86 -14.13 1.03
CA GLU A 254 19.59 -14.47 -0.20
C GLU A 254 18.68 -14.40 -1.43
N VAL A 255 17.42 -14.83 -1.31
CA VAL A 255 16.42 -14.73 -2.40
C VAL A 255 16.25 -13.27 -2.85
N SER A 256 16.16 -12.33 -1.89
CA SER A 256 16.07 -10.90 -2.18
C SER A 256 17.34 -10.38 -2.84
N ARG A 257 18.53 -10.71 -2.33
CA ARG A 257 19.80 -10.28 -2.95
C ARG A 257 19.92 -10.75 -4.40
N LYS A 258 19.55 -12.01 -4.69
CA LYS A 258 19.60 -12.59 -6.03
C LYS A 258 18.64 -11.89 -6.99
N ILE A 259 17.37 -11.74 -6.60
CA ILE A 259 16.35 -11.14 -7.48
C ILE A 259 16.59 -9.64 -7.69
N ILE A 260 17.00 -8.90 -6.64
CA ILE A 260 17.34 -7.47 -6.75
C ILE A 260 18.55 -7.28 -7.66
N ASN A 261 19.59 -8.10 -7.52
CA ASN A 261 20.76 -8.00 -8.39
C ASN A 261 20.42 -8.28 -9.85
N LYS A 262 19.52 -9.24 -10.10
CA LYS A 262 19.03 -9.57 -11.44
C LYS A 262 18.22 -8.44 -12.05
N ASN A 263 17.17 -8.02 -11.35
CA ASN A 263 16.11 -7.17 -11.88
C ASN A 263 16.41 -5.68 -11.73
N ARG A 264 17.13 -5.29 -10.68
CA ARG A 264 17.40 -3.89 -10.32
C ARG A 264 16.16 -2.99 -10.36
N ARG A 265 14.97 -3.55 -10.09
CA ARG A 265 13.67 -2.91 -10.26
C ARG A 265 13.60 -1.57 -9.53
N ILE A 266 13.05 -0.57 -10.21
CA ILE A 266 12.70 0.72 -9.63
C ILE A 266 11.21 1.02 -9.90
N GLY A 267 10.62 1.84 -9.03
CA GLY A 267 9.24 2.28 -9.12
C GLY A 267 9.15 3.78 -8.92
N VAL A 268 9.50 4.55 -9.96
CA VAL A 268 9.29 6.00 -9.96
C VAL A 268 7.79 6.25 -10.10
N SER A 269 7.17 6.65 -8.99
CA SER A 269 5.75 6.93 -8.87
C SER A 269 5.43 8.37 -9.25
N MET A 270 4.29 8.57 -9.88
CA MET A 270 3.68 9.88 -10.09
C MET A 270 2.48 10.04 -9.15
N SER A 271 2.37 11.20 -8.50
CA SER A 271 1.31 11.51 -7.52
C SER A 271 0.89 12.97 -7.66
N GLY A 272 -0.23 13.37 -7.06
CA GLY A 272 -0.83 14.67 -7.37
C GLY A 272 -1.35 14.75 -8.81
N ILE A 273 -1.69 13.61 -9.43
CA ILE A 273 -1.94 13.53 -10.88
C ILE A 273 -3.16 14.36 -11.28
N GLN A 274 -4.24 14.32 -10.50
CA GLN A 274 -5.46 15.06 -10.82
C GLN A 274 -5.22 16.58 -10.72
N ASP A 275 -4.49 17.01 -9.69
CA ASP A 275 -4.11 18.42 -9.52
C ASP A 275 -3.21 18.89 -10.68
N TRP A 276 -2.19 18.10 -11.00
CA TRP A 276 -1.26 18.40 -12.07
C TRP A 276 -1.94 18.51 -13.43
N ILE A 277 -2.76 17.51 -13.79
CA ILE A 277 -3.44 17.48 -15.08
C ILE A 277 -4.41 18.64 -15.20
N LEU A 278 -5.23 18.87 -14.17
CA LEU A 278 -6.23 19.93 -14.20
C LEU A 278 -5.58 21.33 -14.23
N SER A 279 -4.49 21.55 -13.49
CA SER A 279 -3.77 22.83 -13.49
C SER A 279 -2.98 23.07 -14.78
N THR A 280 -2.44 22.03 -15.40
CA THR A 280 -1.58 22.17 -16.59
C THR A 280 -2.38 22.23 -17.88
N PHE A 281 -3.38 21.36 -18.03
CA PHE A 281 -4.14 21.17 -19.28
C PHE A 281 -5.56 21.76 -19.20
N GLY A 282 -6.01 22.18 -18.02
CA GLY A 282 -7.31 22.83 -17.81
C GLY A 282 -8.51 21.88 -17.79
N HIS A 283 -8.30 20.58 -18.00
CA HIS A 283 -9.36 19.55 -18.02
C HIS A 283 -8.81 18.20 -17.54
N ARG A 284 -9.68 17.23 -17.26
CA ARG A 284 -9.30 15.88 -16.80
C ARG A 284 -8.80 15.02 -17.97
N VAL A 285 -8.09 13.94 -17.69
CA VAL A 285 -7.46 13.12 -18.75
C VAL A 285 -8.46 12.47 -19.70
N VAL A 286 -9.66 12.15 -19.22
CA VAL A 286 -10.76 11.62 -20.02
C VAL A 286 -11.59 12.79 -20.55
N THR A 287 -11.54 13.03 -21.86
CA THR A 287 -12.27 14.14 -22.51
C THR A 287 -13.66 13.72 -23.00
N GLY A 288 -13.93 12.41 -23.04
CA GLY A 288 -15.23 11.85 -23.38
C GLY A 288 -15.17 10.35 -23.57
N PHE A 289 -16.28 9.78 -24.03
CA PHE A 289 -16.39 8.37 -24.41
C PHE A 289 -17.01 8.26 -25.80
N LYS A 290 -16.49 7.33 -26.60
CA LYS A 290 -17.05 6.96 -27.90
C LYS A 290 -17.59 5.54 -27.84
N THR A 291 -18.62 5.27 -28.63
CA THR A 291 -19.11 3.90 -28.81
C THR A 291 -18.06 3.09 -29.59
N ALA A 292 -17.72 1.93 -29.06
CA ALA A 292 -16.84 0.95 -29.69
C ALA A 292 -17.40 -0.46 -29.47
N THR A 293 -16.65 -1.47 -29.90
CA THR A 293 -17.04 -2.87 -29.78
C THR A 293 -15.90 -3.65 -29.16
N ASP A 294 -16.22 -4.49 -28.17
CA ASP A 294 -15.27 -5.45 -27.61
C ASP A 294 -14.82 -6.42 -28.71
N SER A 295 -13.51 -6.55 -28.89
CA SER A 295 -12.92 -7.27 -30.04
C SER A 295 -13.21 -8.77 -30.05
N GLU A 296 -13.59 -9.36 -28.91
CA GLU A 296 -13.82 -10.80 -28.80
C GLU A 296 -15.30 -11.15 -28.71
N THR A 297 -16.05 -10.39 -27.90
CA THR A 297 -17.47 -10.66 -27.65
C THR A 297 -18.40 -9.96 -28.63
N GLY A 298 -17.92 -8.96 -29.37
CA GLY A 298 -18.76 -8.17 -30.27
C GLY A 298 -19.76 -7.26 -29.54
N LYS A 299 -19.71 -7.16 -28.21
CA LYS A 299 -20.61 -6.32 -27.41
C LYS A 299 -20.21 -4.85 -27.54
N GLU A 300 -21.22 -3.97 -27.52
CA GLU A 300 -20.98 -2.53 -27.46
C GLU A 300 -20.28 -2.16 -26.13
N ILE A 301 -19.24 -1.35 -26.22
CA ILE A 301 -18.52 -0.79 -25.07
C ILE A 301 -18.37 0.73 -25.23
N LYS A 302 -18.09 1.42 -24.12
CA LYS A 302 -17.76 2.85 -24.11
C LYS A 302 -16.25 3.01 -23.97
N ASP A 303 -15.59 3.30 -25.09
CA ASP A 303 -14.14 3.49 -25.15
C ASP A 303 -13.78 4.94 -24.78
N PRO A 304 -12.90 5.18 -23.80
CA PRO A 304 -12.52 6.52 -23.40
C PRO A 304 -11.73 7.25 -24.50
N VAL A 305 -11.92 8.55 -24.59
CA VAL A 305 -11.11 9.47 -25.40
C VAL A 305 -10.19 10.22 -24.44
N TYR A 306 -8.88 10.06 -24.65
CA TYR A 306 -7.86 10.75 -23.86
C TYR A 306 -7.29 11.94 -24.62
N ASP A 307 -6.81 12.94 -23.87
CA ASP A 307 -6.11 14.08 -24.45
C ASP A 307 -4.72 13.67 -25.02
N PRO A 308 -4.44 13.91 -26.32
CA PRO A 308 -3.17 13.54 -26.95
C PRO A 308 -1.92 14.27 -26.40
N GLU A 309 -2.09 15.49 -25.88
CA GLU A 309 -1.00 16.26 -25.27
C GLU A 309 -0.60 15.66 -23.93
N ILE A 310 -1.58 15.23 -23.12
CA ILE A 310 -1.30 14.51 -21.87
C ILE A 310 -0.60 13.17 -22.16
N ILE A 311 -1.06 12.42 -23.17
CA ILE A 311 -0.38 11.18 -23.63
C ILE A 311 1.09 11.46 -23.95
N LYS A 312 1.35 12.46 -24.79
CA LYS A 312 2.71 12.83 -25.21
C LYS A 312 3.57 13.25 -24.03
N THR A 313 2.99 13.95 -23.07
CA THR A 313 3.70 14.43 -21.88
C THR A 313 4.13 13.28 -20.98
N VAL A 314 3.21 12.38 -20.59
CA VAL A 314 3.56 11.25 -19.72
C VAL A 314 4.50 10.24 -20.40
N ASP A 315 4.35 10.04 -21.71
CA ASP A 315 5.26 9.21 -22.52
C ASP A 315 6.68 9.79 -22.54
N GLY A 316 6.80 11.12 -22.68
CA GLY A 316 8.09 11.81 -22.62
C GLY A 316 8.76 11.78 -21.25
N LEU A 317 7.98 11.74 -20.16
CA LEU A 317 8.50 11.56 -18.80
C LEU A 317 8.96 10.12 -18.57
N TYR A 318 8.21 9.12 -19.07
CA TYR A 318 8.61 7.72 -18.98
C TYR A 318 9.95 7.49 -19.67
N GLN A 319 10.12 8.01 -20.89
CA GLN A 319 11.38 7.90 -21.61
C GLN A 319 12.55 8.56 -20.85
N ALA A 320 12.30 9.68 -20.15
CA ALA A 320 13.33 10.32 -19.33
C ALA A 320 13.81 9.42 -18.18
N VAL A 321 12.90 8.66 -17.54
CA VAL A 321 13.25 7.68 -16.50
C VAL A 321 14.08 6.54 -17.08
N VAL A 322 13.63 5.96 -18.21
CA VAL A 322 14.31 4.84 -18.88
C VAL A 322 15.72 5.24 -19.34
N ASP A 323 15.86 6.43 -19.95
CA ASP A 323 17.16 6.94 -20.40
C ASP A 323 18.12 7.14 -19.22
N ALA A 324 17.64 7.72 -18.11
CA ALA A 324 18.46 7.90 -16.91
C ALA A 324 18.87 6.57 -16.26
N ASP A 325 17.98 5.57 -16.20
CA ASP A 325 18.35 4.25 -15.70
C ASP A 325 19.40 3.59 -16.61
N LYS A 326 19.24 3.68 -17.93
CA LYS A 326 20.19 3.11 -18.89
C LYS A 326 21.58 3.71 -18.73
N ASP A 327 21.68 5.04 -18.75
CA ASP A 327 22.94 5.76 -18.61
C ASP A 327 23.60 5.44 -17.26
N TYR A 328 22.82 5.43 -16.18
CA TYR A 328 23.36 5.20 -14.84
C TYR A 328 23.70 3.73 -14.58
N SER A 329 22.98 2.80 -15.18
CA SER A 329 23.31 1.36 -15.11
C SER A 329 24.63 1.07 -15.80
N GLN A 330 24.91 1.75 -16.92
CA GLN A 330 26.21 1.71 -17.59
C GLN A 330 27.31 2.31 -16.70
N GLU A 331 27.06 3.47 -16.08
CA GLU A 331 28.01 4.12 -15.15
C GLU A 331 28.36 3.21 -13.95
N LEU A 332 27.37 2.52 -13.39
CA LEU A 332 27.52 1.64 -12.23
C LEU A 332 27.91 0.19 -12.59
N ASN A 333 28.01 -0.14 -13.88
CA ASN A 333 28.24 -1.50 -14.38
C ASN A 333 27.28 -2.54 -13.76
N CYS A 334 25.98 -2.27 -13.85
CA CYS A 334 24.92 -3.16 -13.37
C CYS A 334 23.83 -3.34 -14.43
N ASN A 335 22.90 -4.29 -14.21
CA ASN A 335 21.76 -4.47 -15.11
C ASN A 335 20.87 -3.22 -15.10
N THR A 336 20.29 -2.89 -16.25
CA THR A 336 19.16 -1.96 -16.32
C THR A 336 17.99 -2.49 -15.50
N SER A 337 17.17 -1.58 -15.01
CA SER A 337 15.98 -1.92 -14.25
C SER A 337 15.00 -2.68 -15.14
N ILE A 338 14.46 -3.81 -14.66
CA ILE A 338 13.50 -4.63 -15.40
C ILE A 338 12.20 -3.85 -15.69
N LYS A 339 11.81 -2.98 -14.74
CA LYS A 339 10.69 -2.02 -14.79
C LYS A 339 11.09 -0.74 -14.06
N HIS A 340 10.40 0.36 -14.37
CA HIS A 340 10.86 1.71 -14.04
C HIS A 340 9.84 2.56 -13.26
N THR A 341 8.57 2.43 -13.58
CA THR A 341 7.53 3.42 -13.26
C THR A 341 6.29 2.75 -12.68
N THR A 342 5.56 3.49 -11.87
CA THR A 342 4.35 3.01 -11.18
C THR A 342 3.44 4.19 -10.81
N VAL A 343 2.30 3.91 -10.20
CA VAL A 343 1.45 4.91 -9.53
C VAL A 343 0.99 4.33 -8.20
N LYS A 344 1.37 5.00 -7.11
CA LYS A 344 0.96 4.67 -5.74
C LYS A 344 0.14 5.80 -5.13
N PRO A 345 -1.00 5.52 -4.48
CA PRO A 345 -1.74 6.50 -3.69
C PRO A 345 -1.09 6.64 -2.30
N SER A 346 -0.02 7.42 -2.22
CA SER A 346 0.76 7.58 -0.99
C SER A 346 0.13 8.59 -0.02
N GLY A 347 -0.92 8.15 0.68
CA GLY A 347 -1.77 9.05 1.47
C GLY A 347 -1.08 9.84 2.60
N THR A 348 0.09 9.40 3.10
CA THR A 348 0.84 10.19 4.09
C THR A 348 1.76 11.21 3.42
N VAL A 349 2.49 10.80 2.38
CA VAL A 349 3.44 11.68 1.68
C VAL A 349 2.70 12.77 0.89
N ALA A 350 1.56 12.43 0.26
CA ALA A 350 0.73 13.39 -0.46
C ALA A 350 0.12 14.47 0.47
N LYS A 351 -0.14 14.15 1.75
CA LYS A 351 -0.60 15.13 2.74
C LYS A 351 0.47 16.17 3.07
N LEU A 352 1.75 15.78 3.11
CA LEU A 352 2.85 16.73 3.30
C LEU A 352 2.91 17.75 2.15
N ALA A 353 2.69 17.28 0.92
CA ALA A 353 2.67 18.12 -0.28
C ALA A 353 1.33 18.85 -0.51
N GLY A 354 0.26 18.47 0.20
CA GLY A 354 -1.08 19.05 0.04
C GLY A 354 -1.72 18.77 -1.32
N VAL A 355 -1.47 17.60 -1.91
CA VAL A 355 -1.96 17.24 -3.27
C VAL A 355 -2.76 15.94 -3.27
N SER A 356 -3.43 15.65 -4.39
CA SER A 356 -4.21 14.42 -4.60
C SER A 356 -3.33 13.16 -4.46
N GLU A 357 -3.88 12.09 -3.87
CA GLU A 357 -3.14 10.86 -3.55
C GLU A 357 -2.98 9.96 -4.81
N GLY A 358 -1.79 9.88 -5.40
CA GLY A 358 -1.58 9.11 -6.64
C GLY A 358 -2.45 9.62 -7.79
N MET A 359 -3.32 8.74 -8.32
CA MET A 359 -4.34 9.09 -9.32
C MET A 359 -5.73 9.37 -8.72
N HIS A 360 -5.90 9.29 -7.40
CA HIS A 360 -7.21 9.49 -6.78
C HIS A 360 -7.70 10.92 -6.96
N PHE A 361 -9.01 11.06 -7.16
CA PHE A 361 -9.69 12.35 -7.05
C PHE A 361 -9.75 12.78 -5.59
N HIS A 362 -9.75 14.09 -5.36
CA HIS A 362 -10.01 14.62 -4.03
C HIS A 362 -11.37 14.15 -3.52
N TYR A 363 -11.48 13.90 -2.22
CA TYR A 363 -12.75 13.47 -1.63
C TYR A 363 -13.86 14.51 -1.79
N SER A 364 -13.50 15.79 -1.70
CA SER A 364 -14.36 16.94 -2.01
C SER A 364 -13.49 18.15 -2.35
N GLY A 365 -14.06 19.17 -3.01
CA GLY A 365 -13.35 20.43 -3.30
C GLY A 365 -13.04 21.24 -2.05
N TYR A 366 -13.93 21.17 -1.04
CA TYR A 366 -13.81 21.84 0.24
C TYR A 366 -14.14 20.84 1.35
N LEU A 367 -13.24 20.66 2.32
CA LEU A 367 -13.45 19.69 3.40
C LEU A 367 -12.87 20.16 4.74
N ILE A 368 -13.41 19.63 5.83
CA ILE A 368 -12.71 19.51 7.10
C ILE A 368 -12.03 18.15 7.14
N GLN A 369 -10.72 18.13 7.34
CA GLN A 369 -9.97 16.93 7.66
C GLN A 369 -9.69 16.88 9.16
N ARG A 370 -9.97 15.75 9.81
CA ARG A 370 -9.73 15.56 11.24
C ARG A 370 -8.47 14.72 11.47
N ILE A 371 -7.59 15.21 12.34
CA ILE A 371 -6.44 14.46 12.86
C ILE A 371 -6.66 14.21 14.35
N ARG A 372 -6.32 13.02 14.81
CA ARG A 372 -6.45 12.60 16.22
C ARG A 372 -5.09 12.62 16.88
N PHE A 373 -5.00 13.35 17.99
CA PHE A 373 -3.81 13.49 18.81
C PHE A 373 -4.09 12.86 20.18
N GLN A 374 -3.05 12.32 20.82
CA GLN A 374 -3.14 12.00 22.23
C GLN A 374 -3.40 13.31 23.01
N GLU A 375 -4.25 13.30 24.04
CA GLU A 375 -4.61 14.52 24.78
C GLU A 375 -3.43 15.24 25.44
N THR A 376 -2.29 14.56 25.57
CA THR A 376 -1.03 15.07 26.12
C THR A 376 -0.02 15.48 25.03
N ASP A 377 -0.40 15.50 23.76
CA ASP A 377 0.50 15.83 22.65
C ASP A 377 0.90 17.32 22.71
N PRO A 378 2.21 17.65 22.65
CA PRO A 378 2.69 19.02 22.78
C PRO A 378 2.27 19.93 21.62
N LEU A 379 1.79 19.40 20.49
CA LEU A 379 1.25 20.21 19.39
C LEU A 379 -0.13 20.79 19.69
N LEU A 380 -0.91 20.19 20.60
CA LEU A 380 -2.30 20.60 20.87
C LEU A 380 -2.43 22.06 21.36
N PRO A 381 -1.59 22.54 22.31
CA PRO A 381 -1.60 23.96 22.69
C PRO A 381 -1.32 24.89 21.50
N ALA A 382 -0.29 24.62 20.70
CA ALA A 382 0.06 25.45 19.54
C ALA A 382 -1.06 25.48 18.49
N LEU A 383 -1.67 24.33 18.19
CA LEU A 383 -2.84 24.25 17.30
C LEU A 383 -4.01 25.08 17.83
N LYS A 384 -4.29 25.00 19.13
CA LYS A 384 -5.37 25.78 19.73
C LYS A 384 -5.08 27.28 19.67
N ASP A 385 -3.84 27.69 19.93
CA ASP A 385 -3.42 29.09 19.91
C ASP A 385 -3.48 29.69 18.49
N CYS A 386 -3.18 28.89 17.46
CA CYS A 386 -3.35 29.29 16.06
C CYS A 386 -4.82 29.38 15.61
N GLY A 387 -5.78 28.94 16.44
CA GLY A 387 -7.22 29.03 16.15
C GLY A 387 -7.85 27.77 15.55
N TYR A 388 -7.13 26.64 15.50
CA TYR A 388 -7.72 25.38 15.05
C TYR A 388 -8.79 24.90 16.02
N ARG A 389 -9.92 24.42 15.48
CA ARG A 389 -11.00 23.85 16.31
C ARG A 389 -10.60 22.47 16.82
N THR A 390 -10.73 22.29 18.12
CA THR A 390 -10.44 21.02 18.82
C THR A 390 -11.66 20.50 19.57
N GLU A 391 -11.88 19.19 19.57
CA GLU A 391 -12.92 18.54 20.36
C GLU A 391 -12.45 17.16 20.87
N PRO A 392 -12.99 16.65 22.00
CA PRO A 392 -12.69 15.28 22.43
C PRO A 392 -13.08 14.24 21.37
N ASP A 393 -12.24 13.23 21.16
CA ASP A 393 -12.59 12.08 20.30
C ASP A 393 -13.66 11.24 20.99
N ILE A 394 -14.71 10.90 20.26
CA ILE A 394 -15.84 10.13 20.81
C ILE A 394 -15.61 8.62 20.75
N TYR A 395 -14.56 8.18 20.04
CA TYR A 395 -14.26 6.76 19.80
C TYR A 395 -13.11 6.24 20.66
N THR A 396 -12.13 7.08 20.95
CA THR A 396 -10.87 6.72 21.62
C THR A 396 -10.72 7.58 22.87
N PRO A 397 -10.63 6.97 24.07
CA PRO A 397 -10.30 7.70 25.29
C PRO A 397 -8.97 8.46 25.16
N HIS A 398 -8.80 9.54 25.93
CA HIS A 398 -7.56 10.32 26.01
C HIS A 398 -7.06 10.85 24.66
N THR A 399 -7.99 11.17 23.76
CA THR A 399 -7.69 11.59 22.39
C THR A 399 -8.47 12.86 22.05
N ILE A 400 -7.81 13.80 21.36
CA ILE A 400 -8.40 15.05 20.87
C ILE A 400 -8.42 15.04 19.34
N CYS A 401 -9.57 15.36 18.77
CA CYS A 401 -9.75 15.62 17.35
C CYS A 401 -9.47 17.09 17.05
N VAL A 402 -8.65 17.36 16.04
CA VAL A 402 -8.37 18.70 15.52
C VAL A 402 -8.88 18.81 14.09
N GLU A 403 -9.63 19.87 13.80
CA GLU A 403 -10.23 20.15 12.48
C GLU A 403 -9.31 21.03 11.62
N PHE A 404 -8.96 20.55 10.44
CA PHE A 404 -8.16 21.26 9.43
C PHE A 404 -9.04 21.58 8.22
N PRO A 405 -9.39 22.86 7.96
CA PRO A 405 -10.06 23.24 6.73
C PRO A 405 -9.09 23.11 5.55
N ILE A 406 -9.49 22.39 4.52
CA ILE A 406 -8.68 22.14 3.32
C ILE A 406 -9.49 22.48 2.07
N LYS A 407 -8.88 23.26 1.19
CA LYS A 407 -9.33 23.49 -0.17
C LYS A 407 -8.47 22.67 -1.13
N ALA A 408 -9.10 21.79 -1.90
CA ALA A 408 -8.43 21.03 -2.94
C ALA A 408 -7.87 21.98 -4.02
N ALA A 409 -6.76 21.58 -4.66
CA ALA A 409 -6.28 22.34 -5.81
C ALA A 409 -7.37 22.36 -6.89
N ASN A 410 -7.55 23.51 -7.52
CA ASN A 410 -8.56 23.73 -8.55
C ASN A 410 -10.02 23.48 -8.10
N ALA A 411 -10.35 23.51 -6.81
CA ALA A 411 -11.72 23.30 -6.30
C ALA A 411 -12.79 24.25 -6.90
N ASP A 412 -12.37 25.40 -7.44
CA ASP A 412 -13.24 26.38 -8.11
C ASP A 412 -13.34 26.17 -9.63
N SER A 413 -12.66 25.18 -10.20
CA SER A 413 -12.71 24.87 -11.64
C SER A 413 -13.99 24.12 -11.98
N ASP A 414 -14.65 24.49 -13.07
CA ASP A 414 -15.82 23.75 -13.61
C ASP A 414 -15.46 22.31 -14.00
N ASN A 415 -14.17 22.03 -14.25
CA ASN A 415 -13.67 20.70 -14.60
C ASN A 415 -13.22 19.88 -13.39
N PHE A 416 -13.29 20.43 -12.17
CA PHE A 416 -13.02 19.70 -10.94
C PHE A 416 -14.04 18.58 -10.73
N ALA A 417 -13.55 17.40 -10.36
CA ALA A 417 -14.39 16.27 -9.98
C ALA A 417 -13.89 15.70 -8.65
N SER A 418 -14.82 15.36 -7.77
CA SER A 418 -14.54 14.67 -6.52
C SER A 418 -14.73 13.15 -6.67
N ALA A 419 -14.16 12.37 -5.75
CA ALA A 419 -14.33 10.92 -5.69
C ALA A 419 -15.81 10.49 -5.60
N GLY A 420 -16.68 11.33 -5.01
CA GLY A 420 -18.11 11.05 -4.91
C GLY A 420 -18.93 11.38 -6.17
N THR A 421 -18.35 12.12 -7.12
CA THR A 421 -19.06 12.62 -8.33
C THR A 421 -18.51 12.06 -9.64
N VAL A 422 -17.25 11.61 -9.65
CA VAL A 422 -16.65 10.97 -10.82
C VAL A 422 -17.24 9.59 -11.02
N SER A 423 -17.64 9.25 -12.25
CA SER A 423 -18.26 7.95 -12.53
C SER A 423 -17.27 6.81 -12.35
N ILE A 424 -17.77 5.62 -12.00
CA ILE A 424 -16.96 4.39 -11.95
C ILE A 424 -16.22 4.16 -13.29
N ALA A 425 -16.88 4.42 -14.43
CA ALA A 425 -16.30 4.25 -15.76
C ALA A 425 -15.11 5.20 -16.03
N GLU A 426 -15.20 6.46 -15.59
CA GLU A 426 -14.10 7.42 -15.74
C GLU A 426 -12.90 7.06 -14.84
N GLN A 427 -13.14 6.49 -13.66
CA GLN A 427 -12.05 6.00 -12.80
C GLN A 427 -11.32 4.82 -13.43
N PHE A 428 -12.03 3.84 -13.99
CA PHE A 428 -11.43 2.73 -14.75
C PHE A 428 -10.63 3.23 -15.95
N ALA A 429 -11.18 4.16 -16.73
CA ALA A 429 -10.48 4.78 -17.86
C ALA A 429 -9.21 5.51 -17.42
N THR A 430 -9.26 6.26 -16.32
CA THR A 430 -8.08 6.96 -15.78
C THR A 430 -7.00 5.98 -15.34
N GLN A 431 -7.38 4.86 -14.72
CA GLN A 431 -6.44 3.79 -14.35
C GLN A 431 -5.79 3.18 -15.59
N ALA A 432 -6.60 2.85 -16.61
CA ALA A 432 -6.14 2.29 -17.87
C ALA A 432 -5.21 3.25 -18.64
N PHE A 433 -5.49 4.55 -18.63
CA PHE A 433 -4.60 5.58 -19.19
C PHE A 433 -3.20 5.50 -18.59
N LEU A 434 -3.09 5.51 -17.26
CA LEU A 434 -1.81 5.48 -16.57
C LEU A 434 -1.09 4.16 -16.79
N GLN A 435 -1.82 3.04 -16.81
CA GLN A 435 -1.24 1.72 -17.08
C GLN A 435 -0.76 1.59 -18.54
N THR A 436 -1.37 2.33 -19.46
CA THR A 436 -1.06 2.31 -20.89
C THR A 436 0.11 3.19 -21.26
N TYR A 437 0.17 4.41 -20.73
CA TYR A 437 1.11 5.43 -21.21
C TYR A 437 2.23 5.77 -20.23
N TRP A 438 2.05 5.47 -18.94
CA TRP A 438 3.03 5.80 -17.90
C TRP A 438 3.66 4.55 -17.29
N SER A 439 2.89 3.70 -16.62
CA SER A 439 3.40 2.66 -15.74
C SER A 439 3.73 1.36 -16.46
N ASP A 440 4.98 0.88 -16.32
CA ASP A 440 5.42 -0.45 -16.75
C ASP A 440 5.38 -1.52 -15.63
N ASN A 441 5.27 -1.10 -14.36
CA ASN A 441 4.73 -1.94 -13.28
C ASN A 441 3.19 -1.92 -13.34
N ALA A 442 2.50 -1.65 -12.23
CA ALA A 442 1.04 -1.53 -12.14
C ALA A 442 0.60 -0.15 -11.61
N VAL A 443 -0.71 0.11 -11.67
CA VAL A 443 -1.33 1.36 -11.20
C VAL A 443 -2.24 1.05 -10.02
N SER A 444 -1.82 1.44 -8.82
CA SER A 444 -2.64 1.30 -7.62
C SER A 444 -3.66 2.42 -7.53
N CYS A 445 -4.93 2.03 -7.45
CA CYS A 445 -6.01 2.88 -7.04
C CYS A 445 -7.16 2.05 -6.46
N THR A 446 -7.80 2.56 -5.43
CA THR A 446 -9.17 2.20 -5.09
C THR A 446 -10.14 2.96 -5.97
N ILE A 447 -10.94 2.25 -6.77
CA ILE A 447 -12.06 2.79 -7.53
C ILE A 447 -13.29 2.81 -6.61
N THR A 448 -13.91 3.97 -6.43
CA THR A 448 -15.13 4.10 -5.63
C THR A 448 -16.36 4.12 -6.52
N PHE A 449 -17.49 3.59 -6.03
CA PHE A 449 -18.73 3.56 -6.79
C PHE A 449 -19.94 3.79 -5.89
N GLN A 450 -20.96 4.46 -6.42
CA GLN A 450 -22.25 4.61 -5.78
C GLN A 450 -23.07 3.32 -5.92
N ASN A 451 -24.10 3.15 -5.07
CA ASN A 451 -24.92 1.93 -5.10
C ASN A 451 -25.61 1.69 -6.45
N ASP A 452 -25.98 2.75 -7.16
CA ASP A 452 -26.59 2.71 -8.50
C ASP A 452 -25.58 2.49 -9.65
N GLU A 453 -24.28 2.43 -9.35
CA GLU A 453 -23.23 2.07 -10.30
C GLU A 453 -22.77 0.60 -10.16
N SER A 454 -23.31 -0.12 -9.18
CA SER A 454 -22.89 -1.49 -8.81
C SER A 454 -23.00 -2.52 -9.94
N ASP A 455 -23.99 -2.39 -10.81
CA ASP A 455 -24.23 -3.25 -11.97
C ASP A 455 -23.18 -3.08 -13.08
N GLN A 456 -22.38 -2.00 -13.02
CA GLN A 456 -21.31 -1.71 -13.97
C GLN A 456 -19.98 -2.40 -13.62
N ILE A 457 -19.82 -2.93 -12.40
CA ILE A 457 -18.54 -3.49 -11.92
C ILE A 457 -18.07 -4.65 -12.81
N ALA A 458 -18.88 -5.69 -12.98
CA ALA A 458 -18.48 -6.85 -13.79
C ALA A 458 -18.27 -6.49 -15.27
N PRO A 459 -19.15 -5.69 -15.94
CA PRO A 459 -18.89 -5.19 -17.28
C PRO A 459 -17.59 -4.40 -17.44
N LEU A 460 -17.25 -3.53 -16.49
CA LEU A 460 -16.02 -2.73 -16.53
C LEU A 460 -14.77 -3.59 -16.30
N LEU A 461 -14.81 -4.51 -15.33
CA LEU A 461 -13.72 -5.48 -15.13
C LEU A 461 -13.45 -6.28 -16.41
N HIS A 462 -14.51 -6.73 -17.08
CA HIS A 462 -14.39 -7.43 -18.36
C HIS A 462 -13.85 -6.50 -19.47
N GLN A 463 -14.37 -5.28 -19.61
CA GLN A 463 -13.93 -4.33 -20.64
C GLN A 463 -12.42 -4.05 -20.55
N TYR A 464 -11.89 -3.89 -19.34
CA TYR A 464 -10.49 -3.53 -19.11
C TYR A 464 -9.55 -4.72 -18.85
N ARG A 465 -10.01 -5.96 -19.11
CA ARG A 465 -9.25 -7.21 -18.87
C ARG A 465 -7.88 -7.29 -19.58
N TYR A 466 -7.70 -6.51 -20.65
CA TYR A 466 -6.44 -6.41 -21.42
C TYR A 466 -5.57 -5.21 -21.06
N ALA A 467 -6.02 -4.34 -20.16
CA ALA A 467 -5.32 -3.10 -19.83
C ALA A 467 -4.85 -3.08 -18.39
N ILE A 468 -5.67 -3.54 -17.43
CA ILE A 468 -5.43 -3.32 -16.00
C ILE A 468 -4.75 -4.54 -15.36
N LYS A 469 -3.56 -4.32 -14.78
CA LYS A 469 -2.78 -5.38 -14.11
C LYS A 469 -3.27 -5.69 -12.70
N SER A 470 -3.79 -4.70 -11.98
CA SER A 470 -4.35 -4.87 -10.64
C SER A 470 -5.44 -3.83 -10.41
N THR A 471 -6.50 -4.17 -9.69
CA THR A 471 -7.54 -3.19 -9.32
C THR A 471 -8.21 -3.56 -8.01
N SER A 472 -8.68 -2.54 -7.31
CA SER A 472 -9.44 -2.63 -6.07
C SER A 472 -10.62 -1.70 -6.16
N LEU A 473 -11.77 -2.18 -5.72
CA LEU A 473 -13.01 -1.42 -5.73
C LEU A 473 -13.56 -1.34 -4.30
N LEU A 474 -14.14 -0.20 -3.94
CA LEU A 474 -14.76 -0.02 -2.64
C LEU A 474 -16.08 0.74 -2.81
N PRO A 475 -17.18 0.32 -2.18
CA PRO A 475 -18.40 1.11 -2.15
C PRO A 475 -18.09 2.52 -1.59
N TYR A 476 -18.54 3.56 -2.29
CA TYR A 476 -18.39 4.92 -1.82
C TYR A 476 -19.25 5.10 -0.56
N TYR A 477 -18.59 5.31 0.58
CA TYR A 477 -19.30 5.59 1.82
C TYR A 477 -19.38 7.11 2.07
N GLY A 478 -20.55 7.68 1.77
CA GLY A 478 -20.89 9.07 2.08
C GLY A 478 -21.62 9.24 3.43
N GLY A 479 -21.69 8.19 4.26
CA GLY A 479 -22.44 8.21 5.51
C GLY A 479 -21.85 9.14 6.57
N SER A 480 -22.68 9.58 7.52
CA SER A 480 -22.30 10.50 8.59
C SER A 480 -21.65 9.76 9.77
N LEU A 481 -20.34 9.51 9.66
CA LEU A 481 -19.55 9.33 10.88
C LEU A 481 -19.63 10.64 11.68
N LYS A 482 -19.96 10.54 12.97
CA LYS A 482 -20.08 11.70 13.86
C LYS A 482 -18.80 12.57 13.87
N GLN A 483 -17.64 11.92 13.84
CA GLN A 483 -16.33 12.57 13.64
C GLN A 483 -15.65 11.97 12.41
N ALA A 484 -16.23 12.23 11.24
CA ALA A 484 -15.65 11.77 9.98
C ALA A 484 -14.23 12.33 9.80
N PRO A 485 -13.25 11.51 9.37
CA PRO A 485 -11.88 11.97 9.14
C PRO A 485 -11.78 12.93 7.94
N LYS A 486 -12.71 12.84 6.98
CA LYS A 486 -12.89 13.79 5.88
C LYS A 486 -14.38 14.15 5.83
N GLU A 487 -14.72 15.41 6.06
CA GLU A 487 -16.11 15.92 6.03
C GLU A 487 -16.25 16.95 4.90
N PRO A 488 -17.08 16.70 3.88
CA PRO A 488 -17.36 17.69 2.84
C PRO A 488 -18.10 18.91 3.41
N ILE A 489 -17.66 20.11 3.05
CA ILE A 489 -18.27 21.37 3.48
C ILE A 489 -18.52 22.30 2.29
N SER A 490 -19.35 23.33 2.47
CA SER A 490 -19.50 24.39 1.47
C SER A 490 -18.29 25.33 1.47
N LYS A 491 -18.06 26.02 0.36
CA LYS A 491 -17.03 27.07 0.24
C LYS A 491 -17.15 28.12 1.35
N GLU A 492 -18.37 28.59 1.63
CA GLU A 492 -18.62 29.56 2.71
C GLU A 492 -18.21 29.04 4.10
N LYS A 493 -18.43 27.74 4.38
CA LYS A 493 -18.00 27.12 5.64
C LYS A 493 -16.48 26.99 5.69
N TYR A 494 -15.85 26.64 4.57
CA TYR A 494 -14.39 26.60 4.45
C TYR A 494 -13.80 27.98 4.73
N GLU A 495 -14.23 29.02 4.02
CA GLU A 495 -13.73 30.39 4.19
C GLU A 495 -13.93 30.89 5.63
N LYS A 496 -15.05 30.56 6.27
CA LYS A 496 -15.25 30.87 7.69
C LYS A 496 -14.23 30.13 8.56
N ALA A 497 -14.08 28.83 8.42
CA ALA A 497 -13.15 28.03 9.23
C ALA A 497 -11.69 28.46 9.03
N ASP A 498 -11.28 28.72 7.78
CA ASP A 498 -9.94 29.17 7.39
C ASP A 498 -9.61 30.54 8.03
N ASN A 499 -10.55 31.48 8.01
CA ASN A 499 -10.38 32.79 8.65
C ASN A 499 -10.24 32.75 10.18
N HIS A 500 -10.61 31.64 10.85
CA HIS A 500 -10.36 31.49 12.29
C HIS A 500 -8.91 31.07 12.58
N ILE A 501 -8.19 30.56 11.58
CA ILE A 501 -6.79 30.15 11.71
C ILE A 501 -5.92 31.35 11.36
N THR A 502 -5.28 31.96 12.36
CA THR A 502 -4.64 33.26 12.22
C THR A 502 -3.12 33.25 12.29
N ASP A 503 -2.53 32.11 12.65
CA ASP A 503 -1.08 31.95 12.83
C ASP A 503 -0.56 30.64 12.20
N ASN A 504 0.76 30.58 11.99
CA ASN A 504 1.44 29.37 11.54
C ASN A 504 1.84 28.50 12.74
N VAL A 505 1.26 27.30 12.82
CA VAL A 505 1.49 26.34 13.91
C VAL A 505 2.95 25.93 14.07
N GLU A 506 3.72 25.82 12.99
CA GLU A 506 5.15 25.48 13.05
C GLU A 506 5.92 26.54 13.84
N ILE A 507 5.70 27.81 13.49
CA ILE A 507 6.33 28.95 14.16
C ILE A 507 5.91 29.04 15.63
N VAL A 508 4.61 28.90 15.92
CA VAL A 508 4.09 28.97 17.29
C VAL A 508 4.63 27.82 18.15
N PHE A 509 4.69 26.61 17.59
CA PHE A 509 5.22 25.44 18.28
C PHE A 509 6.71 25.58 18.61
N GLU A 510 7.52 26.05 17.65
CA GLU A 510 8.96 26.28 17.84
C GLU A 510 9.27 27.37 18.89
N GLN A 511 8.44 28.41 18.96
CA GLN A 511 8.62 29.50 19.94
C GLN A 511 8.23 29.09 21.36
N THR A 512 7.21 28.25 21.50
CA THR A 512 6.65 27.84 22.81
C THR A 512 7.39 26.66 23.43
N ASN A 513 8.17 25.91 22.66
CA ASN A 513 8.93 24.75 23.11
C ASN A 513 10.44 24.97 22.96
N GLU A 514 10.99 26.02 23.61
CA GLU A 514 12.44 26.32 23.54
C GLU A 514 13.34 25.16 24.01
N ASP A 515 12.85 24.29 24.91
CA ASP A 515 13.56 23.08 25.39
C ASP A 515 13.48 21.88 24.39
N GLN A 516 12.68 22.00 23.32
CA GLN A 516 12.62 21.07 22.19
C GLN A 516 13.13 21.71 20.88
N LYS A 517 13.94 22.77 20.95
CA LYS A 517 14.78 23.24 19.84
C LYS A 517 15.82 22.16 19.51
N GLY A 518 15.39 21.12 18.79
CA GLY A 518 16.19 19.93 18.56
C GLY A 518 15.40 18.63 18.41
N LEU A 519 14.18 18.66 17.86
CA LEU A 519 13.81 17.56 16.97
C LEU A 519 14.81 17.62 15.81
N GLU A 520 15.91 16.88 15.95
CA GLU A 520 17.02 16.80 15.01
C GLU A 520 16.48 16.60 13.59
N LEU A 521 16.38 17.68 12.81
CA LEU A 521 16.64 17.59 11.38
C LEU A 521 18.10 17.19 11.29
N VAL A 522 18.31 15.89 11.09
CA VAL A 522 19.61 15.22 10.99
C VAL A 522 20.59 16.11 10.25
N ASP A 523 21.68 16.47 10.91
CA ASP A 523 22.80 17.18 10.30
C ASP A 523 23.27 16.39 9.06
N GLN A 524 23.53 17.08 7.95
CA GLN A 524 23.93 16.44 6.68
C GLN A 524 25.20 15.58 6.81
N SER A 525 25.95 15.72 7.89
CA SER A 525 27.12 14.90 8.22
C SER A 525 26.82 13.40 8.44
N ASP A 526 25.57 13.02 8.74
CA ASP A 526 25.22 11.59 8.94
C ASP A 526 25.04 10.82 7.61
N CYS A 527 25.04 11.52 6.47
CA CYS A 527 25.02 10.91 5.13
C CYS A 527 26.37 10.29 4.72
N ASP A 528 27.46 10.58 5.43
CA ASP A 528 28.82 10.16 5.04
C ASP A 528 29.04 8.63 5.14
N ASN A 529 28.18 7.90 5.87
CA ASN A 529 28.28 6.45 6.05
C ASN A 529 27.31 5.64 5.18
N GLY A 530 26.59 6.27 4.25
CA GLY A 530 25.70 5.55 3.31
C GLY A 530 24.43 4.95 3.92
N ALA A 531 24.15 5.22 5.20
CA ALA A 531 22.87 4.91 5.83
C ALA A 531 22.04 6.19 5.90
N CYS A 532 20.89 6.22 5.22
CA CYS A 532 19.92 7.29 5.41
C CYS A 532 19.19 7.04 6.75
N PRO A 533 19.37 7.89 7.78
CA PRO A 533 18.65 7.71 9.02
C PRO A 533 17.21 8.18 8.83
N ILE A 534 16.30 7.24 8.61
CA ILE A 534 14.88 7.49 8.84
C ILE A 534 14.67 7.33 10.36
N LYS A 535 14.47 8.44 11.07
CA LYS A 535 13.87 8.46 12.40
C LYS A 535 12.48 9.05 12.32
#